data_AF-A0AAU8SF02-F1
#
_entry.id   AF-A0AAU8SF02-F1
#
_cell.length_a   1.000
_cell.length_b   1.000
_cell.length_c   1.000
_cell.angle_alpha   90.00
_cell.angle_beta   90.00
_cell.angle_gamma   90.00
#
_symmetry.space_group_name_H-M   'P 1'
#
loop_
_entity.id
_entity.type
_entity.pdbx_description
1 polymer ?
#
loop_
_entity_poly.entity_id
_entity_poly.type
_entity_poly.pdbx_seq_one_letter_code
_entity_poly.pdbx_strand_id
1 'polypeptide(L)'
;MNPLSIVLLAAAGIVVASLAWWGWEDRVRRLPLSHFGLENVQRIGRFESAGWRERVWQRGWLTRAAWRAVNRRQLRAIDAELARRVEQ
;
A
#
# COMPACT_ATOMS: atom_id res chain seq x y z
N MET A 1 -28.03 33.62 -4.24
CA MET A 1 -27.58 32.22 -4.09
C MET A 1 -28.01 31.75 -2.71
N ASN A 2 -28.88 30.74 -2.66
CA ASN A 2 -29.44 30.21 -1.41
C ASN A 2 -28.39 29.39 -0.64
N PRO A 3 -28.42 29.43 0.71
CA PRO A 3 -27.42 28.76 1.55
C PRO A 3 -27.39 27.23 1.31
N LEU A 4 -28.53 26.63 0.97
CA LEU A 4 -28.62 25.22 0.62
C LEU A 4 -27.81 24.85 -0.63
N SER A 5 -27.83 25.66 -1.68
CA SER A 5 -27.04 25.38 -2.89
C SER A 5 -25.54 25.54 -2.66
N ILE A 6 -25.12 26.46 -1.77
CA ILE A 6 -23.71 26.58 -1.39
C ILE A 6 -23.24 25.31 -0.68
N VAL A 7 -24.02 24.80 0.27
CA VAL A 7 -23.69 23.55 0.99
C VAL A 7 -23.65 22.35 0.04
N LEU A 8 -24.62 22.24 -0.87
CA LEU A 8 -24.65 21.14 -1.84
C LEU A 8 -23.44 21.16 -2.79
N LEU A 9 -23.04 22.34 -3.28
CA LEU A 9 -21.87 22.48 -4.13
C LEU A 9 -20.57 22.16 -3.37
N ALA A 10 -20.46 22.59 -2.11
CA ALA A 10 -19.32 22.27 -1.26
C ALA A 10 -19.22 20.75 -1.00
N ALA A 11 -20.33 20.10 -0.67
CA ALA A 11 -20.38 18.65 -0.45
C ALA A 11 -20.00 17.88 -1.73
N ALA A 12 -20.54 18.27 -2.89
CA ALA A 12 -20.18 17.68 -4.17
C ALA A 12 -18.69 17.86 -4.48
N GLY A 13 -18.13 19.04 -4.22
CA GLY A 13 -16.70 19.31 -4.38
C GLY A 13 -15.83 18.39 -3.52
N ILE A 14 -16.20 18.17 -2.26
CA ILE A 14 -15.48 17.25 -1.35
C ILE A 14 -15.52 15.81 -1.87
N VAL A 15 -16.67 15.34 -2.33
CA VAL A 15 -16.80 13.98 -2.90
C VAL A 15 -15.92 13.83 -4.13
N VAL A 16 -15.97 14.79 -5.07
CA VAL A 16 -15.15 14.76 -6.29
C VAL A 16 -13.66 14.79 -5.96
N ALA A 17 -13.23 15.67 -5.05
CA ALA A 17 -11.84 15.74 -4.61
C ALA A 17 -11.39 14.43 -3.95
N SER A 18 -12.25 13.81 -3.14
CA SER A 18 -11.96 12.52 -2.48
C SER A 18 -11.78 11.39 -3.50
N LEU A 19 -12.66 11.32 -4.49
CA LEU A 19 -12.59 10.32 -5.57
C LEU A 19 -11.37 10.54 -6.47
N ALA A 20 -11.06 11.80 -6.81
CA ALA A 20 -9.87 12.15 -7.58
C ALA A 20 -8.59 11.79 -6.81
N TRP A 21 -8.55 12.03 -5.50
CA TRP A 21 -7.43 11.67 -4.66
C TRP A 21 -7.24 10.15 -4.58
N TRP A 22 -8.33 9.39 -4.39
CA TRP A 22 -8.28 7.92 -4.39
C TRP A 22 -7.83 7.36 -5.75
N GLY A 23 -8.38 7.88 -6.86
CA GLY A 23 -7.99 7.49 -8.20
C GLY A 23 -6.53 7.85 -8.54
N TRP A 24 -6.05 9.00 -8.05
CA TRP A 24 -4.64 9.39 -8.16
C TRP A 24 -3.74 8.47 -7.33
N GLU A 25 -4.15 8.14 -6.12
CA GLU A 25 -3.44 7.20 -5.27
C GLU A 25 -3.32 5.83 -5.96
N ASP A 26 -4.39 5.39 -6.59
CA ASP A 26 -4.44 4.10 -7.28
C ASP A 26 -3.73 4.11 -8.64
N ARG A 27 -3.78 5.19 -9.44
CA ARG A 27 -3.11 5.24 -10.76
C ARG A 27 -1.63 5.60 -10.67
N VAL A 28 -1.28 6.59 -9.85
CA VAL A 28 0.10 7.14 -9.80
C VAL A 28 0.99 6.41 -8.80
N ARG A 29 0.41 5.69 -7.82
CA ARG A 29 1.22 4.87 -6.90
C ARG A 29 1.39 3.44 -7.36
N ARG A 30 0.73 2.97 -8.42
CA ARG A 30 0.99 1.66 -9.02
C ARG A 30 2.35 1.68 -9.72
N LEU A 31 3.37 1.25 -8.99
CA LEU A 31 4.74 1.23 -9.47
C LEU A 31 5.09 -0.18 -9.94
N PRO A 32 5.79 -0.32 -11.09
CA PRO A 32 6.25 -1.62 -11.55
C PRO A 32 7.17 -2.25 -10.48
N LEU A 33 7.20 -3.57 -10.40
CA LEU A 33 8.01 -4.27 -9.39
C LEU A 33 9.51 -3.92 -9.50
N SER A 34 9.99 -3.58 -10.70
CA SER A 34 11.35 -3.09 -10.94
C SER A 34 11.69 -1.83 -10.13
N HIS A 35 10.72 -0.95 -9.86
CA HIS A 35 10.93 0.24 -9.03
C HIS A 35 11.36 -0.10 -7.60
N PHE A 36 10.91 -1.24 -7.08
CA PHE A 36 11.25 -1.70 -5.73
C PHE A 36 12.48 -2.61 -5.70
N GLY A 37 13.06 -2.91 -6.86
CA GLY A 37 14.08 -3.93 -7.08
C GLY A 37 13.46 -5.33 -7.10
N LEU A 38 13.47 -5.98 -8.26
CA LEU A 38 12.88 -7.32 -8.43
C LEU A 38 13.45 -8.35 -7.46
N GLU A 39 14.77 -8.33 -7.25
CA GLU A 39 15.44 -9.19 -6.27
C GLU A 39 14.90 -8.95 -4.86
N ASN A 40 14.69 -7.69 -4.47
CA ASN A 40 14.17 -7.34 -3.16
C ASN A 40 12.71 -7.80 -2.98
N VAL A 41 11.89 -7.65 -4.03
CA VAL A 41 10.52 -8.17 -4.06
C VAL A 41 10.51 -9.69 -3.94
N GLN A 42 11.40 -10.40 -4.64
CA GLN A 42 11.54 -11.85 -4.52
C GLN A 42 11.98 -12.26 -3.12
N ARG A 43 12.99 -11.59 -2.55
CA ARG A 43 13.52 -11.85 -1.20
C ARG A 43 12.43 -11.72 -0.15
N ILE A 44 11.70 -10.60 -0.15
CA ILE A 44 10.57 -10.38 0.75
C ILE A 44 9.46 -11.40 0.48
N GLY A 45 9.19 -11.69 -0.79
CA GLY A 45 8.19 -12.67 -1.19
C GLY A 45 8.43 -14.06 -0.61
N ARG A 46 9.68 -14.47 -0.35
CA ARG A 46 9.99 -15.76 0.29
C ARG A 46 9.36 -15.90 1.68
N PHE A 47 9.17 -14.79 2.39
CA PHE A 47 8.59 -14.75 3.73
C PHE A 47 7.09 -14.42 3.73
N GLU A 48 6.50 -14.18 2.57
CA GLU A 48 5.08 -13.88 2.41
C GLU A 48 4.31 -15.10 1.86
N SER A 49 3.00 -15.10 2.05
CA SER A 49 2.13 -16.20 1.63
C SER A 49 2.18 -16.41 0.11
N ALA A 50 1.96 -17.66 -0.33
CA ALA A 50 1.88 -18.00 -1.75
C ALA A 50 0.84 -17.13 -2.47
N GLY A 51 -0.33 -16.91 -1.87
CA GLY A 51 -1.36 -16.04 -2.43
C GLY A 51 -0.96 -14.56 -2.52
N TRP A 52 -0.12 -14.05 -1.61
CA TRP A 52 0.43 -12.69 -1.79
C TRP A 52 1.39 -12.64 -2.97
N ARG A 53 2.33 -13.59 -3.03
CA ARG A 53 3.31 -13.67 -4.13
C ARG A 53 2.64 -13.77 -5.49
N GLU A 54 1.67 -14.68 -5.62
CA GLU A 54 0.92 -14.89 -6.86
C GLU A 54 0.20 -13.60 -7.28
N ARG A 55 -0.50 -12.93 -6.36
CA ARG A 55 -1.15 -11.65 -6.66
C ARG A 55 -0.17 -10.57 -7.10
N VAL A 56 1.01 -10.49 -6.49
CA VAL A 56 2.02 -9.49 -6.84
C VAL A 56 2.61 -9.77 -8.21
N TRP A 57 2.96 -11.02 -8.50
CA TRP A 57 3.52 -11.41 -9.80
C TRP A 57 2.49 -11.33 -10.94
N GLN A 58 1.24 -11.76 -10.70
CA GLN A 58 0.16 -11.63 -11.68
C GLN A 58 -0.15 -10.16 -12.00
N ARG A 59 -0.09 -9.26 -11.00
CA ARG A 59 -0.34 -7.83 -11.21
C ARG A 59 0.84 -7.14 -11.89
N GLY A 60 2.08 -7.52 -11.59
CA GLY A 60 3.29 -6.89 -12.11
C GLY A 60 3.58 -5.48 -11.54
N TRP A 61 2.83 -5.06 -10.52
CA TRP A 61 2.99 -3.77 -9.85
C TRP A 61 2.62 -3.84 -8.37
N LEU A 62 3.12 -2.88 -7.60
CA LEU A 62 2.77 -2.65 -6.20
C LEU A 62 2.60 -1.16 -5.91
N THR A 63 1.80 -0.85 -4.90
CA THR A 63 1.77 0.52 -4.38
C THR A 63 2.88 0.75 -3.34
N ARG A 64 3.39 1.97 -3.23
CA ARG A 64 4.33 2.34 -2.15
C ARG A 64 3.75 2.03 -0.76
N ALA A 65 2.43 2.18 -0.59
CA ALA A 65 1.75 1.86 0.65
C ALA A 65 1.79 0.34 0.95
N ALA A 66 1.42 -0.49 -0.04
CA ALA A 66 1.48 -1.94 0.09
C ALA A 66 2.92 -2.42 0.34
N TRP A 67 3.88 -1.87 -0.39
CA TRP A 67 5.30 -2.17 -0.20
C TRP A 67 5.80 -1.84 1.21
N ARG A 68 5.49 -0.64 1.71
CA ARG A 68 5.84 -0.25 3.10
C ARG A 68 5.13 -1.12 4.14
N ALA A 69 3.88 -1.51 3.90
CA ALA A 69 3.13 -2.35 4.83
C ALA A 69 3.76 -3.73 4.99
N VAL A 70 4.19 -4.36 3.89
CA VAL A 70 4.88 -5.65 3.92
C VAL A 70 6.22 -5.55 4.64
N ASN A 71 7.04 -4.54 4.31
CA ASN A 71 8.32 -4.33 4.99
C ASN A 71 8.16 -4.13 6.51
N ARG A 72 7.16 -3.34 6.93
CA ARG A 72 6.88 -3.16 8.37
C ARG A 72 6.47 -4.45 9.07
N ARG A 73 5.72 -5.33 8.39
CA ARG A 73 5.33 -6.63 8.96
C ARG A 73 6.56 -7.51 9.18
N GLN A 74 7.46 -7.56 8.20
CA GLN A 74 8.72 -8.30 8.29
C GLN A 74 9.60 -7.78 9.42
N LEU A 75 9.77 -6.45 9.53
CA LEU A 75 10.52 -5.84 10.64
C LEU A 75 9.92 -6.22 12.01
N ARG A 76 8.61 -6.10 12.17
CA ARG A 76 7.94 -6.52 13.43
C ARG A 76 8.16 -7.99 13.77
N ALA A 77 8.20 -8.86 12.76
CA ALA A 77 8.48 -10.29 12.98
C ALA A 77 9.92 -10.52 13.43
N ILE A 78 10.87 -9.77 12.87
CA ILE A 78 12.28 -9.80 13.28
C ILE A 78 12.42 -9.26 14.72
N ASP A 79 11.82 -8.10 15.01
CA ASP A 79 11.85 -7.49 16.34
C ASP A 79 11.26 -8.42 17.40
N ALA A 80 10.14 -9.08 17.09
CA ALA A 80 9.54 -10.08 17.97
C ALA A 80 10.43 -11.31 18.20
N GLU A 81 11.13 -11.78 17.16
CA GLU A 81 12.09 -12.88 17.29
C GLU A 81 13.30 -12.48 18.13
N LEU A 82 13.83 -11.27 17.94
CA LEU A 82 14.94 -10.75 18.74
C LEU A 82 14.56 -10.61 20.20
N ALA A 83 13.36 -10.11 20.52
CA ALA A 83 12.87 -10.01 21.88
C ALA A 83 12.82 -11.38 22.57
N ARG A 84 12.29 -12.42 21.88
CA ARG A 84 12.26 -13.79 22.41
C ARG A 84 13.64 -14.35 22.73
N ARG A 85 14.67 -14.00 21.95
CA ARG A 85 16.05 -14.47 22.17
C ARG A 85 16.75 -13.75 23.32
N VAL A 86 16.31 -12.55 23.67
CA VAL A 86 16.85 -11.77 24.80
C VAL A 86 16.20 -12.21 26.13
N GLU A 87 14.96 -12.71 26.07
CA GLU A 87 14.24 -13.26 27.22
C GLU A 87 14.65 -14.71 27.59
N GLN A 88 15.40 -15.40 26.73
CA GLN A 88 15.96 -16.75 26.94
C GLN A 88 17.38 -16.69 27.48
#